data_AF-A0A921I4R1-F1
#
_entry.id   AF-A0A921I4R1-F1
#
_cell.length_a   1.000
_cell.length_b   1.000
_cell.length_c   1.000
_cell.angle_alpha   90.00
_cell.angle_beta   90.00
_cell.angle_gamma   90.00
#
_symmetry.space_group_name_H-M   'P 1'
#
loop_
_entity.id
_entity.type
_entity.pdbx_description
1 polymer ?
#
loop_
_entity_poly.entity_id
_entity_poly.type
_entity_poly.pdbx_seq_one_letter_code
_entity_poly.pdbx_strand_id
1 'polypeptide(L)'
;QDKSNRRICFGFGDKRAIFQTQNEDVLELDWREWHVVTLTLEPDPKKKVNTLLSIYLDGKLNNSSSQTNANMVKWYAATPSLATSKQAPLRIGGTENRDSQNTQRNTKGQQAKNYMYLSNLQIYDKALSAEEVKLYAGKNQLHKLADAYPLWNNLVGYWPCDLEEDQLEPIMKNYAKDNKENDDSDDFIIDRGVANAWTSGSEISSGMHPIPESDITYYSKTFNTVDVSRQVLSWLGKTVRWDWNMEGKAWKLTYTQLSDENN
;
A
#
# COMPACT_ATOMS: atom_id res chain seq x y z
N GLN A 1 -12.04 -20.48 -19.75
CA GLN A 1 -12.05 -20.05 -18.34
C GLN A 1 -12.96 -18.84 -18.24
N ASP A 2 -13.91 -18.88 -17.31
CA ASP A 2 -14.88 -17.81 -17.11
C ASP A 2 -14.19 -16.58 -16.51
N LYS A 3 -14.15 -15.48 -17.27
CA LYS A 3 -13.52 -14.21 -16.87
C LYS A 3 -14.48 -13.35 -16.02
N SER A 4 -15.73 -13.76 -15.81
CA SER A 4 -16.78 -12.91 -15.22
C SER A 4 -16.73 -12.72 -13.69
N ASN A 5 -15.82 -13.41 -12.99
CA ASN A 5 -15.82 -13.50 -11.51
C ASN A 5 -14.62 -12.83 -10.80
N ARG A 6 -13.72 -12.12 -11.50
CA ARG A 6 -12.59 -11.44 -10.85
C ARG A 6 -12.89 -9.96 -10.65
N ARG A 7 -13.55 -9.64 -9.54
CA ARG A 7 -13.90 -8.25 -9.20
C ARG A 7 -13.61 -7.95 -7.75
N ILE A 8 -13.02 -6.79 -7.50
CA ILE A 8 -12.95 -6.22 -6.16
C ILE A 8 -14.20 -5.37 -5.97
N CYS A 9 -14.86 -5.58 -4.84
CA CYS A 9 -16.17 -5.04 -4.53
C CYS A 9 -16.09 -4.13 -3.30
N PHE A 10 -16.62 -2.93 -3.42
CA PHE A 10 -16.67 -1.91 -2.38
C PHE A 10 -18.13 -1.53 -2.11
N GLY A 11 -18.53 -1.52 -0.84
CA GLY A 11 -19.81 -0.95 -0.46
C GLY A 11 -19.72 0.58 -0.51
N PHE A 12 -20.52 1.21 -1.38
CA PHE A 12 -20.54 2.67 -1.51
C PHE A 12 -21.96 3.19 -1.76
N GLY A 13 -22.55 3.84 -0.76
CA GLY A 13 -23.87 4.45 -0.85
C GLY A 13 -25.01 3.50 -0.48
N ASP A 14 -25.89 3.20 -1.44
CA ASP A 14 -27.15 2.48 -1.20
C ASP A 14 -26.94 1.01 -0.74
N LYS A 15 -27.95 0.42 -0.06
CA LYS A 15 -27.93 -0.92 0.58
C LYS A 15 -27.41 -2.07 -0.30
N ARG A 16 -27.48 -1.91 -1.62
CA ARG A 16 -27.06 -2.90 -2.63
C ARG A 16 -26.05 -2.36 -3.63
N ALA A 17 -25.53 -1.15 -3.41
CA ALA A 17 -24.51 -0.56 -4.25
C ALA A 17 -23.15 -1.18 -3.88
N ILE A 18 -22.98 -2.44 -4.28
CA ILE A 18 -21.66 -3.02 -4.45
C ILE A 18 -21.09 -2.34 -5.68
N PHE A 19 -20.23 -1.36 -5.45
CA PHE A 19 -19.45 -0.72 -6.49
C PHE A 19 -18.20 -1.55 -6.72
N GLN A 20 -18.02 -2.03 -7.94
CA GLN A 20 -17.00 -3.01 -8.26
C GLN A 20 -16.06 -2.46 -9.33
N THR A 21 -14.87 -3.04 -9.39
CA THR A 21 -13.97 -2.86 -10.52
C THR A 21 -14.66 -3.25 -11.85
N GLN A 22 -14.19 -2.69 -12.96
CA GLN A 22 -14.72 -2.91 -14.31
C GLN A 22 -13.60 -3.14 -15.32
N ASN A 23 -13.87 -3.98 -16.32
CA ASN A 23 -12.99 -4.21 -17.48
C ASN A 23 -11.54 -4.52 -17.08
N GLU A 24 -11.35 -5.33 -16.05
CA GLU A 24 -10.04 -5.69 -15.50
C GLU A 24 -9.19 -6.46 -16.51
N ASP A 25 -9.83 -7.09 -17.51
CA ASP A 25 -9.19 -7.73 -18.64
C ASP A 25 -8.52 -6.75 -19.61
N VAL A 26 -9.00 -5.50 -19.67
CA VAL A 26 -8.39 -4.42 -20.50
C VAL A 26 -7.15 -3.84 -19.81
N LEU A 27 -7.06 -3.95 -18.48
CA LEU A 27 -5.89 -3.54 -17.72
C LEU A 27 -4.79 -4.62 -17.67
N GLU A 28 -5.03 -5.78 -18.30
CA GLU A 28 -4.08 -6.91 -18.38
C GLU A 28 -3.56 -7.40 -17.01
N LEU A 29 -4.39 -7.31 -15.98
CA LEU A 29 -3.99 -7.65 -14.60
C LEU A 29 -3.84 -9.16 -14.40
N ASP A 30 -2.69 -9.58 -13.86
CA ASP A 30 -2.47 -10.93 -13.34
C ASP A 30 -2.72 -11.00 -11.84
N TRP A 31 -3.94 -11.39 -11.46
CA TRP A 31 -4.39 -11.54 -10.08
C TRP A 31 -3.60 -12.54 -9.20
N ARG A 32 -2.55 -13.16 -9.73
CA ARG A 32 -1.56 -13.94 -8.98
C ARG A 32 -0.41 -13.08 -8.45
N GLU A 33 -0.27 -11.85 -8.94
CA GLU A 33 0.75 -10.89 -8.55
C GLU A 33 0.18 -9.82 -7.61
N TRP A 34 1.08 -9.01 -7.04
CA TRP A 34 0.68 -7.84 -6.27
C TRP A 34 0.13 -6.75 -7.17
N HIS A 35 -0.96 -6.12 -6.72
CA HIS A 35 -1.58 -4.97 -7.36
C HIS A 35 -1.82 -3.86 -6.35
N VAL A 36 -1.76 -2.62 -6.82
CA VAL A 36 -2.09 -1.43 -6.04
C VAL A 36 -3.53 -1.07 -6.27
N VAL A 37 -4.32 -1.07 -5.20
CA VAL A 37 -5.70 -0.60 -5.22
C VAL A 37 -5.77 0.74 -4.51
N THR A 38 -6.21 1.79 -5.21
CA THR A 38 -6.42 3.11 -4.60
C THR A 38 -7.87 3.52 -4.71
N LEU A 39 -8.45 3.94 -3.59
CA LEU A 39 -9.80 4.48 -3.51
C LEU A 39 -9.71 5.96 -3.17
N THR A 40 -10.40 6.81 -3.92
CA THR A 40 -10.51 8.23 -3.59
C THR A 40 -11.97 8.61 -3.37
N LEU A 41 -12.21 9.42 -2.34
CA LEU A 41 -13.52 9.95 -1.98
C LEU A 41 -13.46 11.47 -1.95
N GLU A 42 -14.23 12.13 -2.82
CA GLU A 42 -14.23 13.59 -2.93
C GLU A 42 -15.62 14.13 -3.29
N PRO A 43 -15.89 15.43 -3.11
CA PRO A 43 -17.08 16.05 -3.67
C PRO A 43 -17.09 15.92 -5.21
N ASP A 44 -18.19 15.47 -5.79
CA ASP A 44 -18.28 15.31 -7.25
C ASP A 44 -18.14 16.67 -7.95
N PRO A 45 -17.15 16.86 -8.85
CA PRO A 45 -16.92 18.14 -9.52
C PRO A 45 -18.10 18.59 -10.39
N LYS A 46 -18.89 17.65 -10.92
CA LYS A 46 -20.08 17.93 -11.73
C LYS A 46 -21.31 18.21 -10.87
N LYS A 47 -21.36 17.64 -9.66
CA LYS A 47 -22.48 17.78 -8.73
C LYS A 47 -21.97 17.81 -7.29
N LYS A 48 -21.48 18.96 -6.84
CA LYS A 48 -20.79 19.13 -5.53
C LYS A 48 -21.56 18.68 -4.28
N VAL A 49 -22.88 18.47 -4.37
CA VAL A 49 -23.72 17.91 -3.30
C VAL A 49 -23.63 16.38 -3.19
N ASN A 50 -22.98 15.74 -4.15
CA ASN A 50 -22.70 14.32 -4.17
C ASN A 50 -21.25 14.04 -3.76
N THR A 51 -21.02 12.82 -3.29
CA THR A 51 -19.69 12.24 -3.10
C THR A 51 -19.36 11.33 -4.28
N LEU A 52 -18.18 11.53 -4.88
CA LEU A 52 -17.59 10.71 -5.91
C LEU A 52 -16.62 9.72 -5.27
N LEU A 53 -16.83 8.42 -5.55
CA LEU A 53 -15.84 7.37 -5.32
C LEU A 53 -15.17 7.05 -6.65
N SER A 54 -13.85 7.01 -6.66
CA SER A 54 -13.06 6.49 -7.78
C SER A 54 -12.19 5.33 -7.33
N ILE A 55 -12.14 4.28 -8.14
CA ILE A 55 -11.25 3.12 -7.97
C ILE A 55 -10.16 3.23 -9.02
N TYR A 56 -8.92 3.13 -8.56
CA TYR A 56 -7.74 2.98 -9.40
C TYR A 56 -7.08 1.64 -9.14
N LEU A 57 -6.59 1.01 -10.21
CA LEU A 57 -5.77 -0.20 -10.17
C LEU A 57 -4.43 0.11 -10.82
N ASP A 58 -3.33 -0.16 -10.13
CA ASP A 58 -1.95 0.07 -10.58
C ASP A 58 -1.74 1.49 -11.15
N GLY A 59 -2.27 2.49 -10.44
CA GLY A 59 -2.14 3.90 -10.82
C GLY A 59 -3.10 4.37 -11.94
N LYS A 60 -3.96 3.49 -12.47
CA LYS A 60 -4.88 3.80 -13.58
C LYS A 60 -6.33 3.81 -13.09
N LEU A 61 -7.10 4.79 -13.55
CA LEU A 61 -8.53 4.86 -13.23
C LEU A 61 -9.24 3.62 -13.81
N ASN A 62 -9.92 2.89 -12.94
CA ASN A 62 -10.66 1.68 -13.31
C ASN A 62 -12.17 1.96 -13.38
N ASN A 63 -12.73 2.61 -12.35
CA ASN A 63 -14.16 2.89 -12.29
C ASN A 63 -14.44 4.11 -11.40
N SER A 64 -15.57 4.80 -11.60
CA SER A 64 -16.06 5.83 -10.66
C SER A 64 -17.59 5.82 -10.50
N SER A 65 -18.09 6.25 -9.34
CA SER A 65 -19.51 6.40 -9.05
C SER A 65 -19.79 7.60 -8.17
N SER A 66 -20.87 8.33 -8.48
CA SER A 66 -21.32 9.51 -7.73
C SER A 66 -22.61 9.19 -6.99
N GLN A 67 -22.63 9.45 -5.68
CA GLN A 67 -23.76 9.19 -4.79
C GLN A 67 -24.16 10.45 -4.02
N THR A 68 -25.46 10.61 -3.77
CA THR A 68 -25.93 11.74 -2.95
C THR A 68 -25.51 11.54 -1.50
N ASN A 69 -25.19 12.63 -0.80
CA ASN A 69 -24.88 12.56 0.62
C ASN A 69 -26.05 11.99 1.44
N ALA A 70 -27.30 12.24 1.03
CA ALA A 70 -28.48 11.65 1.65
C ALA A 70 -28.49 10.12 1.58
N ASN A 71 -28.11 9.53 0.45
CA ASN A 71 -28.01 8.07 0.32
C ASN A 71 -26.87 7.49 1.17
N MET A 72 -25.72 8.17 1.19
CA MET A 72 -24.60 7.80 2.06
C MET A 72 -25.04 7.78 3.53
N VAL A 73 -25.57 8.90 4.04
CA VAL A 73 -26.00 9.02 5.45
C VAL A 73 -27.06 7.98 5.79
N LYS A 74 -28.06 7.77 4.92
CA LYS A 74 -29.15 6.82 5.17
C LYS A 74 -28.65 5.41 5.51
N TRP A 75 -27.54 4.95 4.95
CA TRP A 75 -27.05 3.58 5.15
C TRP A 75 -25.86 3.48 6.10
N TYR A 76 -25.01 4.51 6.18
CA TYR A 76 -23.91 4.54 7.15
C TYR A 76 -24.33 5.05 8.55
N ALA A 77 -25.48 5.73 8.68
CA ALA A 77 -26.05 6.17 9.96
C ALA A 77 -27.36 5.45 10.33
N ALA A 78 -27.74 4.40 9.59
CA ALA A 78 -29.09 3.83 9.59
C ALA A 78 -29.55 3.15 10.89
N THR A 79 -28.62 2.77 11.76
CA THR A 79 -28.95 1.89 12.89
C THR A 79 -28.24 2.34 14.16
N PRO A 80 -28.94 3.02 15.10
CA PRO A 80 -28.38 3.47 16.37
C PRO A 80 -27.84 2.34 17.27
N SER A 81 -28.26 1.09 17.03
CA SER A 81 -27.84 -0.10 17.80
C SER A 81 -26.62 -0.82 17.22
N LEU A 82 -26.17 -0.45 16.03
CA LEU A 82 -24.87 -0.83 15.49
C LEU A 82 -23.97 0.37 15.75
N ALA A 83 -22.77 0.14 16.29
CA ALA A 83 -21.77 1.19 16.47
C ALA A 83 -21.81 2.12 15.25
N THR A 84 -22.16 3.40 15.45
CA THR A 84 -22.10 4.37 14.35
C THR A 84 -20.69 4.29 13.75
N SER A 85 -20.48 4.66 12.49
CA SER A 85 -19.14 4.64 11.89
C SER A 85 -18.07 5.38 12.72
N LYS A 86 -18.48 6.25 13.65
CA LYS A 86 -17.62 6.93 14.64
C LYS A 86 -17.08 6.05 15.78
N GLN A 87 -17.64 4.86 15.98
CA GLN A 87 -17.34 3.93 17.08
C GLN A 87 -16.82 2.59 16.59
N ALA A 88 -16.98 2.28 15.30
CA ALA A 88 -16.44 1.05 14.72
C ALA A 88 -14.96 1.24 14.38
N PRO A 89 -14.05 0.39 14.87
CA PRO A 89 -12.65 0.45 14.46
C PRO A 89 -12.52 0.05 12.99
N LEU A 90 -11.49 0.58 12.32
CA LEU A 90 -11.07 0.08 11.01
C LEU A 90 -10.65 -1.39 11.15
N ARG A 91 -11.11 -2.25 10.23
CA ARG A 91 -10.85 -3.70 10.25
C ARG A 91 -10.55 -4.23 8.86
N ILE A 92 -9.66 -5.20 8.78
CA ILE A 92 -9.32 -5.94 7.56
C ILE A 92 -9.59 -7.42 7.81
N GLY A 93 -10.10 -8.13 6.79
CA GLY A 93 -10.44 -9.57 6.89
C GLY A 93 -11.82 -9.88 7.51
N GLY A 94 -12.55 -8.88 7.99
CA GLY A 94 -13.98 -8.99 8.31
C GLY A 94 -14.49 -7.91 9.27
N THR A 95 -15.80 -7.73 9.33
CA THR A 95 -16.45 -6.63 10.06
C THR A 95 -16.67 -6.92 11.55
N GLU A 96 -16.82 -8.17 11.95
CA GLU A 96 -16.93 -8.52 13.37
C GLU A 96 -15.53 -8.63 14.03
N ASN A 97 -15.48 -8.85 15.34
CA ASN A 97 -14.27 -9.32 16.04
C ASN A 97 -14.30 -10.85 16.20
N ARG A 98 -13.22 -11.46 16.71
CA ARG A 98 -13.13 -12.93 16.86
C ARG A 98 -14.25 -13.49 17.75
N ASP A 99 -14.49 -12.85 18.90
CA ASP A 99 -15.50 -13.29 19.87
C ASP A 99 -16.91 -13.28 19.30
N SER A 100 -17.26 -12.22 18.59
CA SER A 100 -18.56 -12.11 17.93
C SER A 100 -18.75 -13.22 16.89
N GLN A 101 -17.76 -13.52 16.05
CA GLN A 101 -17.88 -14.61 15.08
C GLN A 101 -18.09 -15.99 15.69
N ASN A 102 -17.52 -16.24 16.87
CA ASN A 102 -17.70 -17.51 17.60
C ASN A 102 -19.14 -17.68 18.12
N THR A 103 -19.91 -16.61 18.17
CA THR A 103 -21.32 -16.61 18.62
C THR A 103 -22.33 -16.56 17.47
N GLN A 104 -21.95 -16.02 16.30
CA GLN A 104 -22.84 -15.85 15.16
C GLN A 104 -23.08 -17.17 14.42
N ARG A 105 -24.35 -17.45 14.10
CA ARG A 105 -24.78 -18.71 13.45
C ARG A 105 -24.04 -19.02 12.15
N ASN A 106 -23.73 -17.99 11.36
CA ASN A 106 -23.20 -18.14 10.00
C ASN A 106 -21.66 -18.18 9.94
N THR A 107 -20.96 -17.76 11.00
CA THR A 107 -19.49 -17.69 11.04
C THR A 107 -18.88 -18.63 12.07
N LYS A 108 -19.67 -19.12 13.04
CA LYS A 108 -19.19 -20.03 14.08
C LYS A 108 -18.64 -21.33 13.46
N GLY A 109 -17.39 -21.66 13.78
CA GLY A 109 -16.72 -22.87 13.32
C GLY A 109 -16.34 -22.87 11.83
N GLN A 110 -16.49 -21.74 11.14
CA GLN A 110 -16.08 -21.62 9.74
C GLN A 110 -14.57 -21.37 9.64
N GLN A 111 -13.90 -22.12 8.78
CA GLN A 111 -12.53 -21.86 8.36
C GLN A 111 -12.55 -21.31 6.93
N ALA A 112 -12.03 -20.10 6.75
CA ALA A 112 -11.81 -19.55 5.42
C ALA A 112 -10.54 -20.17 4.82
N LYS A 113 -10.64 -20.72 3.61
CA LYS A 113 -9.49 -21.24 2.84
C LYS A 113 -8.90 -20.20 1.88
N ASN A 114 -9.49 -19.01 1.83
CA ASN A 114 -9.05 -17.93 0.96
C ASN A 114 -8.05 -17.08 1.74
N TYR A 115 -6.83 -16.97 1.19
CA TYR A 115 -5.80 -16.09 1.70
C TYR A 115 -5.83 -14.79 0.89
N MET A 116 -5.67 -13.66 1.59
CA MET A 116 -5.43 -12.37 1.00
C MET A 116 -4.17 -11.83 1.65
N TYR A 117 -3.23 -11.38 0.83
CA TYR A 117 -2.04 -10.67 1.30
C TYR A 117 -2.26 -9.19 1.11
N LEU A 118 -1.84 -8.40 2.09
CA LEU A 118 -1.94 -6.95 2.09
C LEU A 118 -0.61 -6.40 2.59
N SER A 119 -0.13 -5.35 1.93
CA SER A 119 1.07 -4.61 2.33
C SER A 119 0.88 -3.14 1.99
N ASN A 120 1.73 -2.28 2.58
CA ASN A 120 1.81 -0.86 2.27
C ASN A 120 0.46 -0.13 2.35
N LEU A 121 -0.26 -0.30 3.46
CA LEU A 121 -1.56 0.32 3.68
C LEU A 121 -1.38 1.81 3.99
N GLN A 122 -2.05 2.67 3.23
CA GLN A 122 -1.95 4.11 3.31
C GLN A 122 -3.34 4.74 3.38
N ILE A 123 -3.54 5.68 4.31
CA ILE A 123 -4.76 6.46 4.46
C ILE A 123 -4.40 7.94 4.45
N TYR A 124 -5.06 8.69 3.57
CA TYR A 124 -4.85 10.13 3.41
C TYR A 124 -6.07 10.93 3.85
N ASP A 125 -5.84 12.11 4.41
CA ASP A 125 -6.89 13.09 4.74
C ASP A 125 -7.37 13.92 3.55
N LYS A 126 -6.80 13.67 2.36
CA LYS A 126 -7.19 14.27 1.09
C LYS A 126 -7.48 13.20 0.04
N ALA A 127 -8.35 13.55 -0.90
CA ALA A 127 -8.47 12.79 -2.13
C ALA A 127 -7.24 13.02 -3.01
N LEU A 128 -6.59 11.93 -3.43
CA LEU A 128 -5.47 12.00 -4.36
C LEU A 128 -5.98 12.30 -5.77
N SER A 129 -5.30 13.21 -6.47
CA SER A 129 -5.51 13.44 -7.90
C SER A 129 -5.09 12.22 -8.72
N ALA A 130 -5.60 12.10 -9.95
CA ALA A 130 -5.22 11.01 -10.84
C ALA A 130 -3.70 11.00 -11.13
N GLU A 131 -3.08 12.17 -11.22
CA GLU A 131 -1.64 12.32 -11.39
C GLU A 131 -0.86 11.82 -10.17
N GLU A 132 -1.30 12.16 -8.95
CA GLU A 132 -0.69 11.67 -7.71
C GLU A 132 -0.85 10.16 -7.56
N VAL A 133 -2.04 9.61 -7.87
CA VAL A 133 -2.28 8.16 -7.85
C VAL A 133 -1.36 7.45 -8.82
N LYS A 134 -1.21 7.96 -10.06
CA LYS A 134 -0.29 7.37 -11.04
C LYS A 134 1.17 7.46 -10.61
N LEU A 135 1.59 8.59 -10.03
CA LEU A 135 2.98 8.85 -9.66
C LEU A 135 3.43 8.07 -8.41
N TYR A 136 2.52 7.87 -7.46
CA TYR A 136 2.85 7.29 -6.15
C TYR A 136 2.27 5.89 -5.92
N ALA A 137 1.50 5.33 -6.87
CA ALA A 137 1.05 3.94 -6.79
C ALA A 137 2.21 3.01 -6.48
N GLY A 138 2.05 2.16 -5.46
CA GLY A 138 3.04 1.15 -5.07
C GLY A 138 4.25 1.68 -4.32
N LYS A 139 4.39 3.00 -4.14
CA LYS A 139 5.51 3.59 -3.39
C LYS A 139 5.40 3.21 -1.91
N ASN A 140 6.43 2.57 -1.37
CA ASN A 140 6.48 2.11 0.02
C ASN A 140 7.52 2.87 0.86
N GLN A 141 7.73 2.41 2.09
CA GLN A 141 8.67 2.94 3.09
C GLN A 141 8.68 4.47 3.21
N LEU A 142 7.49 5.07 3.17
CA LEU A 142 7.31 6.52 3.16
C LEU A 142 7.88 7.19 4.42
N HIS A 143 7.93 6.47 5.54
CA HIS A 143 8.52 6.92 6.81
C HIS A 143 10.03 7.18 6.71
N LYS A 144 10.75 6.51 5.80
CA LYS A 144 12.17 6.80 5.53
C LYS A 144 12.36 8.07 4.71
N LEU A 145 11.41 8.38 3.82
CA LEU A 145 11.42 9.63 3.07
C LEU A 145 10.96 10.82 3.93
N ALA A 146 10.02 10.58 4.85
CA ALA A 146 9.44 11.57 5.74
C ALA A 146 9.09 12.86 4.98
N ASP A 147 9.60 14.01 5.42
CA ASP A 147 9.32 15.33 4.82
C ASP A 147 9.75 15.46 3.35
N ALA A 148 10.57 14.55 2.82
CA ALA A 148 10.91 14.52 1.39
C ALA A 148 9.76 13.94 0.53
N TYR A 149 8.79 13.25 1.13
CA TYR A 149 7.60 12.76 0.44
C TYR A 149 6.50 13.83 0.39
N PRO A 150 6.05 14.28 -0.79
CA PRO A 150 5.13 15.42 -0.89
C PRO A 150 3.77 15.24 -0.21
N LEU A 151 3.33 14.00 0.01
CA LEU A 151 2.05 13.68 0.66
C LEU A 151 2.21 13.30 2.13
N TRP A 152 3.41 13.43 2.69
CA TRP A 152 3.72 13.00 4.06
C TRP A 152 2.81 13.63 5.11
N ASN A 153 2.53 14.93 4.98
CA ASN A 153 1.63 15.65 5.89
C ASN A 153 0.15 15.27 5.73
N ASN A 154 -0.22 14.63 4.62
CA ASN A 154 -1.60 14.17 4.38
C ASN A 154 -1.81 12.71 4.80
N LEU A 155 -0.73 11.99 5.10
CA LEU A 155 -0.76 10.58 5.45
C LEU A 155 -1.11 10.44 6.93
N VAL A 156 -2.39 10.18 7.22
CA VAL A 156 -2.94 10.09 8.58
C VAL A 156 -2.89 8.68 9.16
N GLY A 157 -2.70 7.67 8.31
CA GLY A 157 -2.48 6.28 8.74
C GLY A 157 -1.57 5.58 7.76
N TYR A 158 -0.53 4.92 8.28
CA TYR A 158 0.45 4.25 7.44
C TYR A 158 0.98 2.97 8.09
N TRP A 159 0.70 1.83 7.48
CA TRP A 159 1.20 0.53 7.92
C TRP A 159 2.00 -0.10 6.78
N PRO A 160 3.34 -0.02 6.81
CA PRO A 160 4.19 -0.53 5.73
C PRO A 160 4.03 -2.05 5.51
N CYS A 161 3.90 -2.81 6.60
CA CYS A 161 3.79 -4.28 6.59
C CYS A 161 4.95 -5.00 5.86
N ASP A 162 6.10 -4.35 5.73
CA ASP A 162 7.30 -4.83 5.06
C ASP A 162 8.58 -4.53 5.87
N LEU A 163 8.42 -4.21 7.17
CA LEU A 163 9.51 -3.93 8.09
C LEU A 163 9.89 -5.19 8.88
N GLU A 164 11.19 -5.49 8.91
CA GLU A 164 11.72 -6.60 9.70
C GLU A 164 11.45 -6.41 11.21
N GLU A 165 11.43 -5.16 11.69
CA GLU A 165 11.20 -4.81 13.09
C GLU A 165 9.79 -5.16 13.59
N ASP A 166 8.80 -5.21 12.69
CA ASP A 166 7.42 -5.57 13.00
C ASP A 166 7.11 -7.05 12.69
N GLN A 167 8.11 -7.80 12.20
CA GLN A 167 7.91 -9.17 11.81
C GLN A 167 7.58 -10.05 13.03
N LEU A 168 6.56 -10.91 12.90
CA LEU A 168 6.07 -11.83 13.94
C LEU A 168 5.38 -11.15 15.14
N GLU A 169 5.31 -9.82 15.17
CA GLU A 169 4.52 -9.12 16.17
C GLU A 169 3.02 -9.27 15.83
N PRO A 170 2.13 -9.43 16.84
CA PRO A 170 0.69 -9.43 16.64
C PRO A 170 0.14 -8.02 16.41
N ILE A 171 1.01 -7.01 16.35
CA ILE A 171 0.70 -5.58 16.22
C ILE A 171 1.41 -5.06 14.98
N MET A 172 0.65 -4.44 14.07
CA MET A 172 1.18 -3.68 12.95
C MET A 172 1.15 -2.21 13.33
N LYS A 173 2.34 -1.61 13.49
CA LYS A 173 2.49 -0.23 13.95
C LYS A 173 2.11 0.80 12.88
N ASN A 174 1.51 1.90 13.30
CA ASN A 174 1.29 3.07 12.45
C ASN A 174 2.55 3.94 12.39
N TYR A 175 3.05 4.20 11.18
CA TYR A 175 4.23 5.01 10.90
C TYR A 175 3.89 6.38 10.28
N ALA A 176 2.63 6.82 10.36
CA ALA A 176 2.23 8.16 9.91
C ALA A 176 2.93 9.27 10.72
N LYS A 177 3.10 10.45 10.12
CA LYS A 177 3.87 11.58 10.70
C LYS A 177 3.45 11.95 12.11
N ASP A 178 2.14 12.03 12.33
CA ASP A 178 1.56 12.52 13.59
C ASP A 178 1.23 11.39 14.57
N ASN A 179 1.64 10.14 14.26
CA ASN A 179 1.53 9.07 15.25
C ASN A 179 2.50 9.36 16.39
N LYS A 180 1.97 9.56 17.60
CA LYS A 180 2.79 9.96 18.75
C LYS A 180 3.61 8.77 19.23
N GLU A 181 4.82 9.06 19.68
CA GLU A 181 5.68 8.06 20.30
C GLU A 181 4.97 7.46 21.54
N ASN A 182 4.77 6.14 21.53
CA ASN A 182 3.99 5.36 22.52
C ASN A 182 2.46 5.55 22.51
N ASP A 183 1.90 6.06 21.41
CA ASP A 183 0.46 6.03 21.16
C ASP A 183 0.13 4.85 20.25
N ASP A 184 -0.45 3.80 20.84
CA ASP A 184 -0.83 2.55 20.16
C ASP A 184 -2.31 2.56 19.72
N SER A 185 -3.00 3.70 19.84
CA SER A 185 -4.44 3.79 19.56
C SER A 185 -4.81 3.47 18.12
N ASP A 186 -3.87 3.75 17.20
CA ASP A 186 -4.04 3.58 15.76
C ASP A 186 -3.31 2.34 15.24
N ASP A 187 -2.69 1.54 16.10
CA ASP A 187 -2.03 0.31 15.67
C ASP A 187 -3.04 -0.77 15.33
N PHE A 188 -2.76 -1.55 14.28
CA PHE A 188 -3.60 -2.68 13.92
C PHE A 188 -3.21 -3.90 14.75
N ILE A 189 -4.18 -4.43 15.50
CA ILE A 189 -4.02 -5.69 16.23
C ILE A 189 -4.50 -6.84 15.35
N ILE A 190 -3.64 -7.84 15.15
CA ILE A 190 -3.99 -9.10 14.48
C ILE A 190 -4.83 -9.93 15.45
N ASP A 191 -6.14 -9.67 15.48
CA ASP A 191 -7.13 -10.43 16.27
C ASP A 191 -7.62 -11.70 15.54
N ARG A 192 -7.24 -11.85 14.26
CA ARG A 192 -7.66 -12.90 13.33
C ARG A 192 -6.50 -13.39 12.47
N GLY A 193 -5.96 -14.56 12.82
CA GLY A 193 -4.91 -15.23 12.06
C GLY A 193 -4.05 -16.09 12.98
N VAL A 194 -3.03 -16.74 12.42
CA VAL A 194 -1.93 -17.27 13.23
C VAL A 194 -0.95 -16.11 13.38
N ALA A 195 -0.59 -15.69 14.59
CA ALA A 195 0.40 -14.62 14.78
C ALA A 195 1.75 -14.94 14.09
N ASN A 196 2.03 -16.23 13.89
CA ASN A 196 3.18 -16.75 13.14
C ASN A 196 2.95 -16.82 11.61
N ALA A 197 1.93 -16.15 11.07
CA ALA A 197 1.61 -16.15 9.64
C ALA A 197 2.36 -15.07 8.83
N TRP A 198 3.26 -14.31 9.47
CA TRP A 198 4.18 -13.43 8.76
C TRP A 198 5.19 -14.27 7.99
N THR A 199 5.01 -14.36 6.69
CA THR A 199 5.99 -14.97 5.79
C THR A 199 6.99 -13.90 5.37
N SER A 200 8.25 -14.04 5.73
CA SER A 200 9.34 -13.25 5.14
C SER A 200 9.72 -13.85 3.79
N GLY A 201 9.92 -13.01 2.79
CA GLY A 201 10.40 -13.41 1.48
C GLY A 201 10.81 -12.19 0.66
N SER A 202 11.66 -12.41 -0.33
CA SER A 202 11.96 -11.40 -1.35
C SER A 202 11.02 -11.63 -2.52
N GLU A 203 10.25 -10.61 -2.88
CA GLU A 203 9.35 -10.65 -4.03
C GLU A 203 9.69 -9.49 -4.97
N ILE A 204 9.74 -9.79 -6.28
CA ILE A 204 9.86 -8.76 -7.31
C ILE A 204 8.48 -8.66 -7.94
N SER A 205 7.77 -7.56 -7.68
CA SER A 205 6.46 -7.31 -8.28
C SER A 205 6.39 -5.95 -8.93
N SER A 206 5.70 -5.88 -10.07
CA SER A 206 5.39 -4.63 -10.78
C SER A 206 4.43 -3.73 -10.00
N GLY A 207 3.67 -4.26 -9.03
CA GLY A 207 2.78 -3.49 -8.18
C GLY A 207 3.46 -2.84 -6.96
N MET A 208 4.71 -3.21 -6.66
CA MET A 208 5.47 -2.59 -5.57
C MET A 208 6.62 -1.77 -6.16
N HIS A 209 6.67 -0.49 -5.80
CA HIS A 209 7.69 0.45 -6.29
C HIS A 209 8.53 0.92 -5.10
N PRO A 210 9.42 0.07 -4.60
CA PRO A 210 10.07 0.38 -3.37
C PRO A 210 11.14 1.46 -3.58
N ILE A 211 11.34 2.28 -2.55
CA ILE A 211 12.33 3.37 -2.64
C ILE A 211 13.75 2.79 -2.66
N PRO A 212 14.76 3.47 -3.23
CA PRO A 212 16.14 2.96 -3.22
C PRO A 212 16.67 2.60 -1.82
N GLU A 213 16.18 3.29 -0.78
CA GLU A 213 16.51 3.07 0.62
C GLU A 213 15.87 1.80 1.24
N SER A 214 15.01 1.11 0.49
CA SER A 214 14.36 -0.15 0.90
C SER A 214 15.28 -1.34 0.81
N ASP A 215 16.14 -1.37 -0.20
CA ASP A 215 17.16 -2.38 -0.39
C ASP A 215 18.37 -1.71 -1.06
N ILE A 216 19.17 -1.07 -0.21
CA ILE A 216 20.39 -0.40 -0.65
C ILE A 216 21.25 -1.40 -1.43
N THR A 217 21.32 -2.66 -1.05
CA THR A 217 22.15 -3.66 -1.76
C THR A 217 21.63 -4.03 -3.15
N TYR A 218 20.32 -4.10 -3.35
CA TYR A 218 19.69 -4.39 -4.64
C TYR A 218 19.71 -3.17 -5.57
N TYR A 219 19.40 -1.98 -5.04
CA TYR A 219 19.30 -0.74 -5.81
C TYR A 219 20.63 0.03 -5.93
N SER A 220 21.61 -0.21 -5.04
CA SER A 220 22.99 0.28 -5.17
C SER A 220 23.88 -0.74 -5.89
N LYS A 221 23.44 -1.23 -7.06
CA LYS A 221 24.38 -1.85 -8.02
C LYS A 221 25.15 -0.78 -8.79
N THR A 222 25.82 0.11 -8.06
CA THR A 222 27.00 0.77 -8.64
C THR A 222 28.11 -0.26 -8.66
N PHE A 223 28.84 -0.38 -9.76
CA PHE A 223 30.13 -1.07 -9.74
C PHE A 223 30.90 -0.55 -8.53
N ASN A 224 31.39 -1.45 -7.69
CA ASN A 224 32.33 -1.05 -6.66
C ASN A 224 33.48 -0.34 -7.38
N THR A 225 33.63 0.97 -7.20
CA THR A 225 34.58 1.80 -7.96
C THR A 225 36.02 1.34 -7.75
N VAL A 226 36.23 0.58 -6.68
CA VAL A 226 37.48 -0.11 -6.38
C VAL A 226 37.74 -1.27 -7.33
N ASP A 227 36.72 -2.01 -7.77
CA ASP A 227 36.88 -3.21 -8.59
C ASP A 227 37.30 -2.88 -10.03
N VAL A 228 36.83 -1.76 -10.59
CA VAL A 228 37.27 -1.26 -11.90
C VAL A 228 38.75 -0.87 -11.86
N SER A 229 39.15 -0.08 -10.86
CA SER A 229 40.55 0.34 -10.68
C SER A 229 41.47 -0.85 -10.42
N ARG A 230 41.01 -1.84 -9.65
CA ARG A 230 41.72 -3.10 -9.39
C ARG A 230 41.89 -3.95 -10.65
N GLN A 231 40.87 -4.09 -11.48
CA GLN A 231 40.96 -4.81 -12.75
C GLN A 231 41.97 -4.14 -13.70
N VAL A 232 41.93 -2.80 -13.80
CA VAL A 232 42.91 -2.04 -14.60
C VAL A 232 44.33 -2.23 -14.07
N LEU A 233 44.54 -2.17 -12.75
CA LEU A 233 45.86 -2.37 -12.15
C LEU A 233 46.36 -3.81 -12.34
N SER A 234 45.47 -4.80 -12.27
CA SER A 234 45.79 -6.20 -12.55
C SER A 234 46.20 -6.41 -14.02
N TRP A 235 45.47 -5.80 -14.98
CA TRP A 235 45.85 -5.80 -16.40
C TRP A 235 47.21 -5.13 -16.64
N LEU A 236 47.54 -4.09 -15.89
CA LEU A 236 48.83 -3.40 -15.96
C LEU A 236 49.94 -4.09 -15.15
N GLY A 237 49.68 -5.27 -14.58
CA GLY A 237 50.66 -6.05 -13.81
C GLY A 237 51.09 -5.37 -12.50
N LYS A 238 50.27 -4.47 -11.96
CA LYS A 238 50.55 -3.74 -10.72
C LYS A 238 49.85 -4.41 -9.55
N THR A 239 50.59 -4.65 -8.47
CA THR A 239 50.05 -5.19 -7.22
C THR A 239 49.24 -4.10 -6.50
N VAL A 240 47.96 -4.39 -6.25
CA VAL A 240 47.08 -3.53 -5.45
C VAL A 240 47.50 -3.65 -3.98
N ARG A 241 47.77 -2.51 -3.32
CA ARG A 241 48.04 -2.51 -1.88
C ARG A 241 46.75 -2.24 -1.09
N TRP A 242 46.58 -2.98 0.00
CA TRP A 242 45.38 -2.90 0.84
C TRP A 242 45.32 -1.63 1.71
N ASP A 243 46.44 -0.94 1.90
CA ASP A 243 46.56 0.31 2.67
C ASP A 243 46.11 1.56 1.90
N TRP A 244 45.67 1.42 0.64
CA TRP A 244 45.22 2.54 -0.20
C TRP A 244 43.85 3.10 0.17
N ASN A 245 43.16 2.48 1.14
CA ASN A 245 41.90 2.94 1.70
C ASN A 245 40.90 3.44 0.64
N MET A 246 40.77 2.66 -0.44
CA MET A 246 39.89 2.93 -1.56
C MET A 246 38.44 2.69 -1.12
N GLU A 247 37.88 3.61 -0.34
CA GLU A 247 36.45 3.64 -0.05
C GLU A 247 35.75 4.26 -1.26
N GLY A 248 34.82 3.51 -1.83
CA GLY A 248 34.02 3.98 -2.94
C GLY A 248 33.22 5.21 -2.55
N LYS A 249 33.62 6.39 -3.03
CA LYS A 249 32.76 7.57 -2.96
C LYS A 249 31.64 7.39 -3.96
N ALA A 250 30.43 7.07 -3.49
CA ALA A 250 29.23 7.18 -4.29
C ALA A 250 28.89 8.67 -4.44
N TRP A 251 28.84 9.17 -5.67
CA TRP A 251 28.35 10.51 -5.95
C TRP A 251 26.87 10.40 -6.28
N LYS A 252 26.02 11.09 -5.53
CA LYS A 252 24.61 11.26 -5.92
C LYS A 252 24.61 12.03 -7.24
N LEU A 253 24.17 11.39 -8.32
CA LEU A 253 23.99 12.08 -9.59
C LEU A 253 23.01 13.24 -9.36
N THR A 254 23.37 14.45 -9.79
CA THR A 254 22.54 15.66 -9.61
C THR A 254 21.21 15.59 -10.36
N TYR A 255 21.05 14.62 -11.27
CA TYR A 255 19.85 14.43 -12.07
C TYR A 255 18.93 13.37 -11.45
N THR A 256 17.89 13.83 -10.75
CA THR A 256 16.76 13.03 -10.24
C THR A 256 15.64 12.82 -11.28
N GLN A 257 15.93 12.92 -12.57
CA GLN A 257 14.98 12.60 -13.63
C GLN A 257 15.71 11.83 -14.74
N LEU A 258 15.60 10.50 -14.71
CA LEU A 258 15.51 9.75 -15.95
C LEU A 258 14.03 9.76 -16.31
N SER A 259 13.63 10.72 -17.15
CA SER A 259 12.44 10.55 -17.95
C SER A 259 12.76 9.50 -19.01
N ASP A 260 11.97 8.44 -19.08
CA ASP A 260 11.99 7.49 -20.18
C ASP A 260 11.56 8.20 -21.47
N GLU A 261 12.48 8.94 -22.09
CA GLU A 261 12.45 9.14 -23.52
C GLU A 261 13.14 7.94 -24.15
N ASN A 262 12.36 6.90 -24.48
CA ASN A 262 12.40 6.23 -25.78
C ASN A 262 11.44 5.02 -25.85
N ASN A 263 10.46 5.18 -26.77
CA ASN A 263 9.59 4.20 -27.44
C ASN A 263 8.36 3.65 -26.71
#